data_AF-A0A932P5Y4-F1
#
_entry.id   AF-A0A932P5Y4-F1
#
_cell.length_a   1.000
_cell.length_b   1.000
_cell.length_c   1.000
_cell.angle_alpha   90.00
_cell.angle_beta   90.00
_cell.angle_gamma   90.00
#
_symmetry.space_group_name_H-M   'P 1'
#
loop_
_entity.id
_entity.type
_entity.pdbx_description
1 polymer ?
#
loop_
_entity_poly.entity_id
_entity_poly.type
_entity_poly.pdbx_seq_one_letter_code
_entity_poly.pdbx_strand_id
1 'polypeptide(L)'
;MIFTGILPLTLGLIIFSFFITAVLVVPFIDLLYKLKLTRRKEGLGGKKASLFDKLHDIKAGTPTGGGILLVTAVTLLFSIVFPLVSYLGVFIHAAHNLQIELIVIFFTFISFGALGFLDDLLKIFGKPKEGNLGMWIGMSRRTKFLLQWVLAGVISFVLYHNLGIHILHLPVFNVVVNLGILYIPFAAAVIVFFTNAFNFTDGLDGLASGLLIFYLFAFVIIAAGNLDTPLSIFISLWIGVVMAFLYFNVYPSRIFLGDAGALSFGAMIAVIGLLTGSIASMFVIGGIFVIEAASSVIQIFWYKVFKKPIFPLAPIHHTFLAIGWEEPKIVMRAWVAGIMLAIFGLWLATI
;
A
#
# COMPACT_ATOMS: atom_id res chain seq x y z
N MET A 1 -9.49 -34.84 -0.39
CA MET A 1 -10.68 -34.34 -1.13
C MET A 1 -11.23 -33.04 -0.50
N ILE A 2 -10.40 -32.15 0.07
CA ILE A 2 -10.92 -31.06 0.94
C ILE A 2 -10.86 -29.66 0.30
N PHE A 3 -10.04 -29.39 -0.72
CA PHE A 3 -10.11 -28.11 -1.45
C PHE A 3 -9.72 -28.30 -2.93
N THR A 4 -10.66 -28.67 -3.80
CA THR A 4 -10.38 -28.82 -5.23
C THR A 4 -10.60 -27.54 -6.04
N GLY A 5 -11.14 -26.48 -5.44
CA GLY A 5 -11.36 -25.19 -6.09
C GLY A 5 -10.51 -24.06 -5.50
N ILE A 6 -9.93 -23.24 -6.37
CA ILE A 6 -9.18 -22.02 -6.00
C ILE A 6 -10.07 -21.06 -5.19
N LEU A 7 -11.35 -20.92 -5.58
CA LEU A 7 -12.28 -19.99 -4.91
C LEU A 7 -12.60 -20.38 -3.44
N PRO A 8 -12.99 -21.62 -3.11
CA PRO A 8 -13.12 -22.03 -1.71
C PRO A 8 -11.85 -21.83 -0.88
N LEU A 9 -10.68 -22.09 -1.48
CA LEU A 9 -9.39 -21.89 -0.82
C LEU A 9 -9.14 -20.39 -0.53
N THR A 10 -9.28 -19.51 -1.52
CA THR A 10 -9.06 -18.07 -1.33
C THR A 10 -9.99 -17.49 -0.27
N LEU A 11 -11.28 -17.81 -0.33
CA LEU A 11 -12.26 -17.37 0.68
C LEU A 11 -11.92 -17.92 2.08
N GLY A 12 -11.55 -19.19 2.18
CA GLY A 12 -11.12 -19.81 3.44
C GLY A 12 -9.89 -19.12 4.04
N LEU A 13 -8.90 -18.77 3.21
CA LEU A 13 -7.68 -18.09 3.64
C LEU A 13 -7.93 -16.63 4.08
N ILE A 14 -8.86 -15.95 3.43
CA ILE A 14 -9.31 -14.60 3.84
C ILE A 14 -9.91 -14.68 5.26
N ILE A 15 -10.83 -15.62 5.49
CA ILE A 15 -11.47 -15.80 6.81
C ILE A 15 -10.42 -16.19 7.86
N PHE A 16 -9.54 -17.14 7.54
CA PHE A 16 -8.49 -17.61 8.42
C PHE A 16 -7.54 -16.50 8.87
N SER A 17 -7.00 -15.74 7.91
CA SER A 17 -6.07 -14.63 8.20
C SER A 17 -6.74 -13.47 8.93
N PHE A 18 -8.03 -13.21 8.66
CA PHE A 18 -8.83 -12.23 9.40
C PHE A 18 -8.91 -12.60 10.88
N PHE A 19 -9.32 -13.84 11.22
CA PHE A 19 -9.49 -14.22 12.63
C PHE A 19 -8.17 -14.22 13.39
N ILE A 20 -7.09 -14.74 12.80
CA ILE A 20 -5.77 -14.71 13.43
C ILE A 20 -5.36 -13.26 13.72
N THR A 21 -5.49 -12.38 12.73
CA THR A 21 -5.09 -10.98 12.87
C THR A 21 -5.98 -10.25 13.87
N ALA A 22 -7.29 -10.49 13.86
CA ALA A 22 -8.23 -9.86 14.79
C ALA A 22 -7.87 -10.16 16.26
N VAL A 23 -7.43 -11.39 16.56
CA VAL A 23 -6.93 -11.78 17.89
C VAL A 23 -5.61 -11.07 18.23
N LEU A 24 -4.71 -10.89 17.25
CA LEU A 24 -3.40 -10.28 17.48
C LEU A 24 -3.43 -8.75 17.57
N VAL A 25 -4.38 -8.07 16.93
CA VAL A 25 -4.41 -6.59 16.89
C VAL A 25 -4.63 -5.99 18.28
N VAL A 26 -5.49 -6.57 19.11
CA VAL A 26 -5.78 -6.05 20.46
C VAL A 26 -4.54 -6.02 21.36
N PRO A 27 -3.84 -7.15 21.62
CA PRO A 27 -2.62 -7.14 22.44
C PRO A 27 -1.50 -6.32 21.79
N PHE A 28 -1.48 -6.20 20.45
CA PHE A 28 -0.52 -5.35 19.77
C PHE A 28 -0.77 -3.86 20.01
N ILE A 29 -2.03 -3.40 20.00
CA ILE A 29 -2.39 -2.02 20.36
C ILE A 29 -1.91 -1.71 21.80
N ASP A 30 -2.14 -2.63 22.74
CA ASP A 30 -1.68 -2.47 24.12
C ASP A 30 -0.15 -2.41 24.22
N LEU A 31 0.56 -3.20 23.42
CA LEU A 31 2.01 -3.15 23.32
C LEU A 31 2.50 -1.78 22.80
N LEU A 32 1.87 -1.24 21.76
CA LEU A 32 2.22 0.09 21.24
C LEU A 32 2.04 1.19 22.30
N TYR A 33 0.96 1.11 23.11
CA TYR A 33 0.75 2.02 24.24
C TYR A 33 1.86 1.88 25.29
N LYS A 34 2.22 0.65 25.68
CA LYS A 34 3.31 0.40 26.65
C LYS A 34 4.65 0.93 26.15
N LEU A 35 4.93 0.79 24.86
CA LEU A 35 6.14 1.30 24.21
C LEU A 35 6.10 2.81 23.91
N LYS A 36 4.98 3.49 24.21
CA LYS A 36 4.74 4.91 23.90
C LYS A 36 4.94 5.25 22.41
N LEU A 37 4.61 4.29 21.53
CA LEU A 37 4.62 4.46 20.08
C LEU A 37 3.32 5.14 19.64
N THR A 38 3.11 6.37 20.10
CA THR A 38 1.91 7.17 19.82
C THR A 38 2.25 8.40 19.01
N ARG A 39 1.29 8.87 18.21
CA ARG A 39 1.46 10.09 17.42
C ARG A 39 1.65 11.30 18.33
N ARG A 40 2.75 12.03 18.13
CA ARG A 40 3.04 13.29 18.84
C ARG A 40 2.41 14.46 18.10
N LYS A 41 2.17 15.57 18.80
CA LYS A 41 1.77 16.83 18.17
C LYS A 41 2.92 17.35 17.31
N GLU A 42 2.64 17.64 16.05
CA GLU A 42 3.64 18.15 15.10
C GLU A 42 3.78 19.68 15.24
N GLY A 43 2.76 20.36 15.75
CA GLY A 43 2.79 21.78 16.12
C GLY A 43 3.62 22.08 17.38
N LEU A 44 4.94 21.89 17.32
CA LEU A 44 5.87 22.27 18.39
C LEU A 44 6.95 23.23 17.85
N GLY A 45 6.67 24.53 17.95
CA GLY A 45 7.72 25.57 17.90
C GLY A 45 7.37 26.84 17.13
N GLY A 46 6.85 27.85 17.84
CA GLY A 46 7.00 29.30 17.55
C GLY A 46 6.40 29.89 16.26
N LYS A 47 6.14 29.11 15.22
CA LYS A 47 5.43 29.54 14.00
C LYS A 47 3.95 29.16 14.09
N LYS A 48 3.07 29.98 13.53
CA LYS A 48 1.62 29.71 13.45
C LYS A 48 1.43 28.28 12.92
N ALA A 49 0.75 27.43 13.70
CA ALA A 49 0.41 26.06 13.31
C ALA A 49 -0.26 26.08 11.94
N SER A 50 0.28 25.29 11.01
CA SER A 50 -0.24 25.19 9.65
C SER A 50 -1.66 24.59 9.68
N LEU A 51 -2.43 24.79 8.61
CA LEU A 51 -3.75 24.15 8.50
C LEU A 51 -3.64 22.62 8.61
N PHE A 52 -2.54 22.05 8.11
CA PHE A 52 -2.22 20.64 8.22
C PHE A 52 -2.07 20.21 9.69
N ASP A 53 -1.28 20.95 10.48
CA ASP A 53 -1.04 20.64 11.90
C ASP A 53 -2.34 20.69 12.70
N LYS A 54 -3.18 21.71 12.46
CA LYS A 54 -4.47 21.86 13.15
C LYS A 54 -5.44 20.70 12.90
N LEU A 55 -5.47 20.18 11.68
CA LEU A 55 -6.34 19.05 11.32
C LEU A 55 -5.81 17.72 11.89
N HIS A 56 -4.49 17.56 12.02
CA HIS A 56 -3.87 16.32 12.50
C HIS A 56 -3.62 16.26 14.01
N ASP A 57 -3.38 17.39 14.68
CA ASP A 57 -3.10 17.44 16.11
C ASP A 57 -4.30 16.99 16.97
N ILE A 58 -5.51 16.95 16.39
CA ILE A 58 -6.71 16.36 16.99
C ILE A 58 -6.54 14.84 17.21
N LYS A 59 -5.72 14.19 16.38
CA LYS A 59 -5.45 12.74 16.41
C LYS A 59 -4.19 12.37 17.20
N ALA A 60 -3.64 13.31 17.96
CA ALA A 60 -2.48 13.05 18.81
C ALA A 60 -2.84 12.07 19.94
N GLY A 61 -1.93 11.14 20.25
CA GLY A 61 -2.11 10.13 21.29
C GLY A 61 -2.55 8.75 20.79
N THR A 62 -3.06 8.62 19.56
CA THR A 62 -3.36 7.31 18.97
C THR A 62 -2.06 6.56 18.61
N PRO A 63 -1.97 5.24 18.88
CA PRO A 63 -0.85 4.39 18.48
C PRO A 63 -0.57 4.41 16.98
N THR A 64 0.72 4.40 16.61
CA THR A 64 1.18 4.26 15.22
C THR A 64 2.10 3.05 15.09
N GLY A 65 2.04 2.38 13.94
CA GLY A 65 2.85 1.19 13.66
C GLY A 65 2.03 -0.09 13.43
N GLY A 66 0.72 0.01 13.18
CA GLY A 66 -0.12 -1.13 12.80
C GLY A 66 0.46 -1.92 11.63
N GLY A 67 1.10 -1.24 10.68
CA GLY A 67 1.77 -1.84 9.54
C GLY A 67 2.87 -2.84 9.90
N ILE A 68 3.52 -2.70 11.06
CA ILE A 68 4.51 -3.68 11.54
C ILE A 68 3.83 -5.03 11.77
N LEU A 69 2.70 -5.01 12.48
CA LEU A 69 1.90 -6.22 12.72
C LEU A 69 1.41 -6.79 11.40
N LEU A 70 0.87 -5.97 10.50
CA LEU A 70 0.28 -6.48 9.26
C LEU A 70 1.33 -7.07 8.33
N VAL A 71 2.48 -6.38 8.16
CA VAL A 71 3.57 -6.89 7.32
C VAL A 71 4.10 -8.21 7.88
N THR A 72 4.30 -8.28 9.19
CA THR A 72 4.76 -9.50 9.86
C THR A 72 3.73 -10.62 9.76
N ALA A 73 2.45 -10.33 10.01
CA ALA A 73 1.37 -11.31 9.97
C ALA A 73 1.21 -11.92 8.58
N VAL A 74 1.12 -11.10 7.52
CA VAL A 74 1.01 -11.62 6.14
C VAL A 74 2.25 -12.42 5.76
N THR A 75 3.45 -11.93 6.10
CA THR A 75 4.71 -12.62 5.78
C THR A 75 4.78 -14.00 6.44
N LEU A 76 4.47 -14.08 7.75
CA LEU A 76 4.50 -15.34 8.49
C LEU A 76 3.40 -16.29 8.03
N LEU A 77 2.17 -15.79 7.88
CA LEU A 77 1.05 -16.59 7.40
C LEU A 77 1.35 -17.16 6.01
N PHE A 78 1.85 -16.33 5.09
CA PHE A 78 2.17 -16.79 3.75
C PHE A 78 3.30 -17.83 3.74
N SER A 79 4.36 -17.60 4.53
CA SER A 79 5.48 -18.54 4.68
C SER A 79 5.06 -19.92 5.22
N ILE A 80 4.04 -19.97 6.07
CA ILE A 80 3.54 -21.22 6.68
C ILE A 80 2.47 -21.87 5.79
N VAL A 81 1.51 -21.09 5.32
CA VAL A 81 0.35 -21.57 4.57
C VAL A 81 0.76 -22.06 3.19
N PHE A 82 1.65 -21.35 2.48
CA PHE A 82 1.98 -21.71 1.10
C PHE A 82 2.58 -23.13 0.98
N PRO A 83 3.61 -23.52 1.76
CA PRO A 83 4.10 -24.90 1.76
C PRO A 83 3.06 -25.93 2.22
N LEU A 84 2.21 -25.58 3.20
CA LEU A 84 1.17 -26.46 3.71
C LEU A 84 0.11 -26.75 2.62
N VAL A 85 -0.32 -25.73 1.89
CA VAL A 85 -1.27 -25.86 0.78
C VAL A 85 -0.67 -26.73 -0.34
N SER A 86 0.62 -26.58 -0.64
CA SER A 86 1.35 -27.46 -1.55
C SER A 86 1.33 -28.92 -1.07
N TYR A 87 1.60 -29.15 0.22
CA TYR A 87 1.65 -30.47 0.82
C TYR A 87 0.29 -31.16 0.84
N LEU A 88 -0.79 -30.39 1.04
CA LEU A 88 -2.17 -30.88 1.06
C LEU A 88 -2.72 -31.23 -0.35
N GLY A 89 -1.88 -31.13 -1.38
CA GLY A 89 -2.20 -31.58 -2.74
C GLY A 89 -3.01 -30.57 -3.56
N VAL A 90 -3.00 -29.28 -3.19
CA VAL A 90 -3.54 -28.23 -4.05
C VAL A 90 -2.61 -28.05 -5.24
N PHE A 91 -3.18 -28.02 -6.45
CA PHE A 91 -2.41 -27.80 -7.66
C PHE A 91 -1.81 -26.40 -7.66
N ILE A 92 -0.47 -26.31 -7.64
CA ILE A 92 0.24 -25.05 -7.71
C ILE A 92 0.58 -24.77 -9.15
N HIS A 93 -0.12 -23.79 -9.71
CA HIS A 93 0.25 -23.18 -10.98
C HIS A 93 0.77 -21.77 -10.70
N ALA A 94 1.95 -21.45 -11.23
CA ALA A 94 2.53 -20.12 -11.17
C ALA A 94 2.58 -19.57 -12.60
N ALA A 95 2.21 -18.30 -12.77
CA ALA A 95 2.28 -17.67 -14.09
C ALA A 95 3.73 -17.53 -14.58
N HIS A 96 4.67 -17.48 -13.64
CA HIS A 96 6.10 -17.34 -13.88
C HIS A 96 6.89 -18.44 -13.15
N ASN A 97 8.22 -18.32 -13.14
CA ASN A 97 9.06 -19.18 -12.30
C ASN A 97 8.70 -18.98 -10.82
N LEU A 98 8.11 -20.01 -10.21
CA LEU A 98 7.59 -19.99 -8.85
C LEU A 98 8.60 -19.46 -7.82
N GLN A 99 9.86 -19.91 -7.88
CA GLN A 99 10.86 -19.52 -6.87
C GLN A 99 11.17 -18.02 -6.95
N ILE A 100 11.32 -17.50 -8.17
CA ILE A 100 11.64 -16.09 -8.39
C ILE A 100 10.43 -15.21 -8.05
N GLU A 101 9.21 -15.66 -8.41
CA GLU A 101 7.97 -14.95 -8.07
C GLU A 101 7.81 -14.82 -6.54
N LEU A 102 8.00 -15.91 -5.79
CA LEU A 102 7.98 -15.87 -4.33
C LEU A 102 9.05 -14.93 -3.76
N ILE A 103 10.27 -14.95 -4.31
CA ILE A 103 11.35 -14.04 -3.91
C ILE A 103 10.92 -12.59 -4.13
N VAL A 104 10.31 -12.27 -5.28
CA VAL A 104 9.83 -10.90 -5.57
C VAL A 104 8.75 -10.47 -4.59
N ILE A 105 7.77 -11.33 -4.29
CA ILE A 105 6.69 -11.04 -3.33
C ILE A 105 7.28 -10.78 -1.94
N PHE A 106 8.07 -11.72 -1.41
CA PHE A 106 8.67 -11.58 -0.08
C PHE A 106 9.63 -10.39 0.01
N PHE A 107 10.52 -10.24 -0.96
CA PHE A 107 11.49 -9.16 -0.99
C PHE A 107 10.79 -7.81 -1.02
N THR A 108 9.78 -7.63 -1.88
CA THR A 108 9.03 -6.36 -1.97
C THR A 108 8.38 -6.02 -0.64
N PHE A 109 7.59 -6.96 -0.10
CA PHE A 109 6.78 -6.72 1.07
C PHE A 109 7.62 -6.50 2.34
N ILE A 110 8.68 -7.30 2.52
CA ILE A 110 9.57 -7.21 3.68
C ILE A 110 10.50 -6.00 3.57
N SER A 111 11.14 -5.76 2.42
CA SER A 111 12.14 -4.68 2.29
C SER A 111 11.52 -3.28 2.40
N PHE A 112 10.37 -3.04 1.76
CA PHE A 112 9.66 -1.77 1.90
C PHE A 112 9.02 -1.63 3.28
N GLY A 113 8.54 -2.74 3.85
CA GLY A 113 8.07 -2.77 5.24
C GLY A 113 9.17 -2.41 6.24
N ALA A 114 10.37 -2.96 6.07
CA ALA A 114 11.53 -2.66 6.88
C ALA A 114 11.98 -1.21 6.69
N LEU A 115 12.01 -0.68 5.47
CA LEU A 115 12.31 0.72 5.20
C LEU A 115 11.33 1.65 5.93
N GLY A 116 10.04 1.35 5.88
CA GLY A 116 9.01 2.13 6.56
C GLY A 116 9.11 2.02 8.08
N PHE A 117 9.37 0.82 8.60
CA PHE A 117 9.60 0.61 10.04
C PHE A 117 10.81 1.38 10.56
N LEU A 118 11.91 1.43 9.80
CA LEU A 118 13.07 2.24 10.14
C LEU A 118 12.73 3.73 10.20
N ASP A 119 11.89 4.24 9.29
CA ASP A 119 11.43 5.63 9.34
C ASP A 119 10.52 5.89 10.55
N ASP A 120 9.59 4.98 10.86
CA ASP A 120 8.73 5.06 12.04
C ASP A 120 9.56 5.07 13.34
N LEU A 121 10.56 4.20 13.47
CA LEU A 121 11.48 4.19 14.62
C LEU A 121 12.25 5.51 14.75
N LEU A 122 12.75 6.05 13.64
CA LEU A 122 13.46 7.33 13.63
C LEU A 122 12.52 8.50 14.00
N LYS A 123 11.26 8.47 13.59
CA LYS A 123 10.25 9.47 13.96
C LYS A 123 9.92 9.45 15.46
N ILE A 124 9.96 8.27 16.09
CA ILE A 124 9.54 8.11 17.48
C ILE A 124 10.71 8.30 18.46
N PHE A 125 11.87 7.72 18.15
CA PHE A 125 13.05 7.73 19.03
C PHE A 125 14.11 8.76 18.62
N GLY A 126 14.00 9.35 17.43
CA GLY A 126 14.95 10.32 16.93
C GLY A 126 14.91 11.66 17.67
N LYS A 127 16.07 12.33 17.69
CA LYS A 127 16.17 13.72 18.15
C LYS A 127 15.71 14.67 17.03
N PRO A 128 15.02 15.78 17.33
CA PRO A 128 14.71 16.81 16.34
C PRO A 128 15.98 17.33 15.67
N LYS A 129 15.99 17.31 14.34
CA LYS A 129 17.06 17.91 13.53
C LYS A 129 16.52 19.17 12.84
N GLU A 130 17.34 20.20 12.74
CA GLU A 130 17.00 21.39 11.95
C GLU A 130 16.95 21.03 10.46
N GLY A 131 15.84 21.37 9.80
CA GLY A 131 15.67 21.26 8.36
C GLY A 131 15.19 22.58 7.75
N ASN A 132 15.21 22.67 6.42
CA ASN A 132 14.95 23.91 5.67
C ASN A 132 13.54 24.54 5.90
N LEU A 133 12.60 23.81 6.49
CA LEU A 133 11.22 24.24 6.76
C LEU A 133 10.86 24.24 8.27
N GLY A 134 11.81 23.92 9.16
CA GLY A 134 11.58 23.78 10.60
C GLY A 134 12.34 22.58 11.18
N MET A 135 12.06 22.23 12.45
CA MET A 135 12.55 20.99 13.04
C MET A 135 11.83 19.79 12.41
N TRP A 136 12.57 18.75 12.06
CA TRP A 136 12.00 17.51 11.54
C TRP A 136 12.64 16.30 12.23
N ILE A 137 11.84 15.25 12.43
CA ILE A 137 12.22 13.98 13.07
C ILE A 137 11.87 12.86 12.08
N GLY A 138 12.83 12.00 11.72
CA GLY A 138 12.65 10.88 10.77
C GLY A 138 13.86 10.64 9.85
N MET A 139 13.69 9.84 8.79
CA MET A 139 14.67 9.67 7.69
C MET A 139 14.52 10.77 6.63
N SER A 140 15.66 11.30 6.14
CA SER A 140 15.63 12.40 5.16
C SER A 140 14.79 11.99 3.97
N ARG A 141 13.88 12.87 3.52
CA ARG A 141 13.02 12.60 2.36
C ARG A 141 13.83 12.15 1.14
N ARG A 142 15.04 12.71 0.96
CA ARG A 142 15.96 12.31 -0.13
C ARG A 142 16.51 10.90 0.07
N THR A 143 16.92 10.55 1.28
CA THR A 143 17.43 9.21 1.61
C THR A 143 16.34 8.16 1.46
N LYS A 144 15.15 8.42 2.01
CA LYS A 144 13.99 7.53 1.89
C LYS A 144 13.63 7.30 0.42
N PHE A 145 13.55 8.37 -0.37
CA PHE A 145 13.27 8.28 -1.80
C PHE A 145 14.37 7.53 -2.57
N LEU A 146 15.64 7.78 -2.27
CA LEU A 146 16.75 7.05 -2.89
C LEU A 146 16.68 5.55 -2.58
N LEU A 147 16.42 5.18 -1.32
CA LEU A 147 16.28 3.77 -0.92
C LEU A 147 15.08 3.10 -1.61
N GLN A 148 13.95 3.79 -1.75
CA GLN A 148 12.82 3.29 -2.53
C GLN A 148 13.22 2.99 -3.98
N TRP A 149 13.97 3.89 -4.63
CA TRP A 149 14.48 3.67 -6.00
C TRP A 149 15.47 2.51 -6.10
N VAL A 150 16.34 2.34 -5.11
CA VAL A 150 17.27 1.19 -5.06
C VAL A 150 16.49 -0.12 -4.93
N LEU A 151 15.56 -0.22 -3.97
CA LEU A 151 14.75 -1.42 -3.77
C LEU A 151 13.87 -1.71 -5.01
N ALA A 152 13.21 -0.69 -5.54
CA ALA A 152 12.39 -0.80 -6.75
C ALA A 152 13.22 -1.19 -7.98
N GLY A 153 14.46 -0.69 -8.09
CA GLY A 153 15.40 -1.05 -9.16
C GLY A 153 15.81 -2.53 -9.08
N VAL A 154 16.08 -3.05 -7.89
CA VAL A 154 16.36 -4.48 -7.67
C VAL A 154 15.16 -5.33 -8.09
N ILE A 155 13.95 -4.99 -7.63
CA ILE A 155 12.73 -5.71 -8.00
C ILE A 155 12.53 -5.69 -9.52
N SER A 156 12.65 -4.51 -10.13
CA SER A 156 12.43 -4.33 -11.57
C SER A 156 13.45 -5.05 -12.43
N PHE A 157 14.71 -5.13 -11.96
CA PHE A 157 15.74 -5.93 -12.60
C PHE A 157 15.40 -7.42 -12.57
N VAL A 158 14.94 -7.94 -11.43
CA VAL A 158 14.52 -9.35 -11.30
C VAL A 158 13.29 -9.65 -12.17
N LEU A 159 12.29 -8.77 -12.20
CA LEU A 159 11.11 -8.90 -13.08
C LEU A 159 11.53 -8.98 -14.56
N TYR A 160 12.46 -8.13 -14.99
CA TYR A 160 12.94 -8.12 -16.38
C TYR A 160 13.84 -9.32 -16.71
N HIS A 161 14.89 -9.54 -15.93
CA HIS A 161 15.95 -10.48 -16.27
C HIS A 161 15.58 -11.93 -15.94
N ASN A 162 14.94 -12.16 -14.80
CA ASN A 162 14.66 -13.51 -14.31
C ASN A 162 13.25 -14.01 -14.68
N LEU A 163 12.26 -13.11 -14.72
CA LEU A 163 10.89 -13.46 -15.15
C LEU A 163 10.61 -13.12 -16.62
N GLY A 164 11.53 -12.42 -17.30
CA GLY A 164 11.36 -12.07 -18.71
C GLY A 164 10.24 -11.07 -18.97
N ILE A 165 9.79 -10.31 -17.97
CA ILE A 165 8.69 -9.35 -18.14
C ILE A 165 9.24 -8.06 -18.75
N HIS A 166 8.80 -7.75 -19.97
CA HIS A 166 9.28 -6.59 -20.71
C HIS A 166 8.23 -5.97 -21.64
N ILE A 167 6.97 -6.41 -21.53
CA ILE A 167 5.87 -5.96 -22.36
C ILE A 167 4.87 -5.13 -21.54
N LEU A 168 4.27 -4.15 -22.20
CA LEU A 168 3.17 -3.35 -21.70
C LEU A 168 1.97 -3.56 -22.64
N HIS A 169 0.90 -4.17 -22.12
CA HIS A 169 -0.35 -4.33 -22.86
C HIS A 169 -1.30 -3.18 -22.57
N LEU A 170 -1.84 -2.59 -23.64
CA LEU A 170 -2.87 -1.57 -23.61
C LEU A 170 -4.19 -2.19 -24.10
N PRO A 171 -5.06 -2.68 -23.19
CA PRO A 171 -6.21 -3.50 -23.55
C PRO A 171 -7.21 -2.77 -24.46
N VAL A 172 -7.47 -1.49 -24.22
CA VAL A 172 -8.43 -0.67 -25.00
C VAL A 172 -8.07 -0.60 -26.50
N PHE A 173 -6.78 -0.58 -26.83
CA PHE A 173 -6.30 -0.52 -28.21
C PHE A 173 -5.79 -1.88 -28.71
N ASN A 174 -5.80 -2.89 -27.83
CA ASN A 174 -5.14 -4.18 -28.02
C ASN A 174 -3.69 -4.05 -28.55
N VAL A 175 -2.95 -3.06 -28.05
CA VAL A 175 -1.55 -2.80 -28.44
C VAL A 175 -0.62 -3.37 -27.38
N VAL A 176 0.34 -4.19 -27.82
CA VAL A 176 1.44 -4.67 -26.97
C VAL A 176 2.70 -3.88 -27.32
N VAL A 177 3.21 -3.11 -26.36
CA VAL A 177 4.45 -2.36 -26.50
C VAL A 177 5.57 -3.15 -25.81
N ASN A 178 6.59 -3.53 -26.57
CA ASN A 178 7.81 -4.09 -26.01
C ASN A 178 8.73 -2.96 -25.54
N LEU A 179 8.95 -2.85 -24.23
CA LEU A 179 9.81 -1.83 -23.63
C LEU A 179 11.29 -2.27 -23.59
N GLY A 180 11.57 -3.56 -23.78
CA GLY A 180 12.91 -4.12 -23.63
C GLY A 180 13.54 -3.70 -22.30
N ILE A 181 14.79 -3.24 -22.34
CA ILE A 181 15.52 -2.79 -21.14
C ILE A 181 14.89 -1.57 -20.46
N LEU A 182 14.10 -0.76 -21.18
CA LEU A 182 13.38 0.39 -20.59
C LEU A 182 12.27 -0.06 -19.63
N TYR A 183 11.91 -1.35 -19.61
CA TYR A 183 11.02 -1.91 -18.61
C TYR A 183 11.56 -1.72 -17.18
N ILE A 184 12.88 -1.83 -16.97
CA ILE A 184 13.49 -1.70 -15.64
C ILE A 184 13.21 -0.31 -15.02
N PRO A 185 13.60 0.81 -15.64
CA PRO A 185 13.30 2.13 -15.08
C PRO A 185 11.79 2.43 -15.03
N PHE A 186 11.01 1.90 -15.98
CA PHE A 186 9.55 2.03 -15.96
C PHE A 186 8.93 1.36 -14.74
N ALA A 187 9.20 0.06 -14.53
CA ALA A 187 8.68 -0.70 -13.40
C ALA A 187 9.16 -0.10 -12.07
N ALA A 188 10.42 0.36 -12.00
CA ALA A 188 10.93 1.01 -10.79
C ALA A 188 10.17 2.30 -10.49
N ALA A 189 9.89 3.12 -11.51
CA ALA A 189 9.09 4.33 -11.37
C ALA A 189 7.66 4.02 -10.91
N VAL A 190 7.04 2.97 -11.44
CA VAL A 190 5.68 2.52 -11.05
C VAL A 190 5.66 2.07 -9.58
N ILE A 191 6.64 1.29 -9.14
CA ILE A 191 6.76 0.84 -7.74
C ILE A 191 6.91 2.05 -6.82
N VAL A 192 7.88 2.94 -7.09
CA VAL A 192 8.10 4.15 -6.28
C VAL A 192 6.85 5.04 -6.29
N PHE A 193 6.17 5.17 -7.42
CA PHE A 193 4.94 5.95 -7.54
C PHE A 193 3.86 5.41 -6.60
N PHE A 194 3.51 4.12 -6.67
CA PHE A 194 2.46 3.57 -5.81
C PHE A 194 2.86 3.49 -4.34
N THR A 195 4.14 3.27 -4.02
CA THR A 195 4.68 3.39 -2.65
C THR A 195 4.36 4.76 -2.04
N ASN A 196 4.60 5.84 -2.78
CA ASN A 196 4.33 7.19 -2.28
C ASN A 196 2.83 7.54 -2.38
N ALA A 197 2.14 7.09 -3.42
CA ALA A 197 0.70 7.29 -3.59
C ALA A 197 -0.09 6.72 -2.40
N PHE A 198 0.22 5.48 -2.00
CA PHE A 198 -0.42 4.85 -0.85
C PHE A 198 -0.11 5.61 0.45
N ASN A 199 1.14 6.01 0.65
CA ASN A 199 1.55 6.80 1.82
C ASN A 199 0.84 8.16 1.90
N PHE A 200 0.59 8.80 0.75
CA PHE A 200 -0.19 10.03 0.70
C PHE A 200 -1.67 9.80 1.00
N THR A 201 -2.24 8.69 0.52
CA THR A 201 -3.65 8.35 0.78
C THR A 201 -3.92 7.95 2.23
N ASP A 202 -2.92 7.48 2.98
CA ASP A 202 -3.02 7.11 4.40
C ASP A 202 -3.04 8.34 5.35
N GLY A 203 -3.84 9.35 5.00
CA GLY A 203 -4.03 10.59 5.76
C GLY A 203 -5.32 10.65 6.59
N LEU A 204 -6.31 9.80 6.25
CA LEU A 204 -7.61 9.71 6.94
C LEU A 204 -7.88 8.28 7.41
N ASP A 205 -8.64 8.18 8.51
CA ASP A 205 -8.99 6.95 9.21
C ASP A 205 -9.79 6.01 8.27
N GLY A 206 -9.20 4.87 7.91
CA GLY A 206 -9.79 3.88 7.02
C GLY A 206 -9.71 4.19 5.52
N LEU A 207 -9.16 5.34 5.10
CA LEU A 207 -9.12 5.70 3.67
C LEU A 207 -8.27 4.73 2.85
N ALA A 208 -6.98 4.64 3.15
CA ALA A 208 -6.05 3.83 2.38
C ALA A 208 -6.34 2.33 2.52
N SER A 209 -6.60 1.85 3.74
CA SER A 209 -6.88 0.43 4.00
C SER A 209 -8.20 -0.05 3.38
N GLY A 210 -9.25 0.78 3.35
CA GLY A 210 -10.48 0.42 2.66
C GLY A 210 -10.33 0.36 1.15
N LEU A 211 -9.66 1.36 0.55
CA LEU A 211 -9.32 1.34 -0.88
C LEU A 211 -8.45 0.15 -1.26
N LEU A 212 -7.50 -0.22 -0.39
CA LEU A 212 -6.66 -1.40 -0.56
C LEU A 212 -7.48 -2.69 -0.63
N ILE A 213 -8.48 -2.86 0.22
CA ILE A 213 -9.33 -4.06 0.19
C ILE A 213 -10.02 -4.21 -1.16
N PHE A 214 -10.60 -3.14 -1.71
CA PHE A 214 -11.22 -3.20 -3.04
C PHE A 214 -10.20 -3.49 -4.14
N TYR A 215 -9.00 -2.90 -4.04
CA TYR A 215 -7.90 -3.19 -4.93
C TYR A 215 -7.53 -4.68 -4.90
N LEU A 216 -7.32 -5.24 -3.70
CA LEU A 216 -6.93 -6.64 -3.52
C LEU A 216 -8.02 -7.61 -3.96
N PHE A 217 -9.30 -7.30 -3.74
CA PHE A 217 -10.40 -8.12 -4.26
C PHE A 217 -10.43 -8.16 -5.79
N ALA A 218 -10.18 -7.06 -6.48
CA ALA A 218 -10.06 -7.08 -7.93
C ALA A 218 -8.85 -7.93 -8.37
N PHE A 219 -7.70 -7.76 -7.71
CA PHE A 219 -6.48 -8.47 -8.09
C PHE A 219 -6.44 -9.95 -7.71
N VAL A 220 -7.16 -10.39 -6.67
CA VAL A 220 -7.30 -11.83 -6.39
C VAL A 220 -8.12 -12.52 -7.47
N ILE A 221 -9.12 -11.82 -8.05
CA ILE A 221 -9.89 -12.33 -9.19
C ILE A 221 -9.01 -12.41 -10.45
N ILE A 222 -8.22 -11.37 -10.72
CA ILE A 222 -7.26 -11.37 -11.86
C ILE A 222 -6.23 -12.49 -11.69
N ALA A 223 -5.62 -12.62 -10.51
CA ALA A 223 -4.63 -13.67 -10.24
C ALA A 223 -5.24 -15.07 -10.37
N ALA A 224 -6.46 -15.28 -9.85
CA ALA A 224 -7.17 -16.54 -10.02
C ALA A 224 -7.52 -16.85 -11.49
N GLY A 225 -7.88 -15.82 -12.28
CA GLY A 225 -8.12 -15.94 -13.72
C GLY A 225 -6.87 -16.32 -14.51
N ASN A 226 -5.71 -15.82 -14.09
CA ASN A 226 -4.39 -16.18 -14.64
C ASN A 226 -3.87 -17.54 -14.11
N LEU A 227 -4.66 -18.24 -13.27
CA LEU A 227 -4.27 -19.46 -12.57
C LEU A 227 -2.98 -19.29 -11.75
N ASP A 228 -2.71 -18.07 -11.27
CA ASP A 228 -1.56 -17.74 -10.44
C ASP A 228 -1.88 -18.04 -8.97
N THR A 229 -1.54 -19.26 -8.55
CA THR A 229 -1.86 -19.80 -7.23
C THR A 229 -1.06 -19.12 -6.11
N PRO A 230 0.28 -18.93 -6.22
CA PRO A 230 1.05 -18.24 -5.18
C PRO A 230 0.54 -16.82 -4.92
N LEU A 231 0.31 -16.05 -5.98
CA LEU A 231 -0.17 -14.69 -5.86
C LEU A 231 -1.59 -14.63 -5.29
N SER A 232 -2.48 -15.54 -5.72
CA SER A 232 -3.84 -15.65 -5.18
C SER A 232 -3.85 -15.94 -3.66
N ILE A 233 -3.00 -16.86 -3.20
CA ILE A 233 -2.87 -17.20 -1.77
C ILE A 233 -2.35 -15.99 -0.99
N PHE A 234 -1.29 -15.34 -1.49
CA PHE A 234 -0.70 -14.15 -0.85
C PHE A 234 -1.74 -13.02 -0.69
N ILE A 235 -2.43 -12.67 -1.78
CA ILE A 235 -3.44 -11.61 -1.78
C ILE A 235 -4.59 -11.98 -0.84
N SER A 236 -5.04 -13.23 -0.83
CA SER A 236 -6.12 -13.69 0.06
C SER A 236 -5.77 -13.52 1.54
N LEU A 237 -4.56 -13.92 1.94
CA LEU A 237 -4.08 -13.70 3.31
C LEU A 237 -3.98 -12.21 3.63
N TRP A 238 -3.51 -11.41 2.68
CA TRP A 238 -3.37 -9.96 2.86
C TRP A 238 -4.73 -9.27 3.04
N ILE A 239 -5.76 -9.65 2.27
CA ILE A 239 -7.13 -9.15 2.44
C ILE A 239 -7.62 -9.38 3.87
N GLY A 240 -7.51 -10.60 4.40
CA GLY A 240 -7.98 -10.90 5.75
C GLY A 240 -7.25 -10.11 6.82
N VAL A 241 -5.92 -9.99 6.72
CA VAL A 241 -5.10 -9.16 7.64
C VAL A 241 -5.53 -7.68 7.59
N VAL A 242 -5.73 -7.11 6.40
CA VAL A 242 -6.12 -5.71 6.26
C VAL A 242 -7.57 -5.48 6.73
N MET A 243 -8.48 -6.42 6.49
CA MET A 243 -9.86 -6.32 7.01
C MET A 243 -9.90 -6.30 8.55
N ALA A 244 -9.08 -7.14 9.19
CA ALA A 244 -8.97 -7.14 10.66
C ALA A 244 -8.41 -5.81 11.19
N PHE A 245 -7.39 -5.26 10.52
CA PHE A 245 -6.87 -3.93 10.84
C PHE A 245 -7.89 -2.82 10.63
N LEU A 246 -8.61 -2.85 9.51
CA LEU A 246 -9.57 -1.82 9.14
C LEU A 246 -10.64 -1.64 10.21
N TYR A 247 -11.08 -2.73 10.84
CA TYR A 247 -12.02 -2.67 11.98
C TYR A 247 -11.56 -1.72 13.10
N PHE A 248 -10.26 -1.67 13.39
CA PHE A 248 -9.69 -0.77 14.41
C PHE A 248 -9.21 0.58 13.84
N ASN A 249 -9.11 0.70 12.52
CA ASN A 249 -8.63 1.90 11.84
C ASN A 249 -9.76 2.80 11.30
N VAL A 250 -10.99 2.28 11.16
CA VAL A 250 -12.17 3.10 10.82
C VAL A 250 -12.38 4.20 11.87
N TYR A 251 -12.82 5.37 11.41
CA TYR A 251 -13.03 6.55 12.23
C TYR A 251 -14.00 6.31 13.42
N PRO A 252 -13.68 6.76 14.65
CA PRO A 252 -12.37 7.26 15.09
C PRO A 252 -11.35 6.13 15.28
N SER A 253 -10.18 6.25 14.65
CA SER A 253 -9.16 5.21 14.66
C SER A 253 -8.55 4.93 16.04
N ARG A 254 -8.31 3.65 16.34
CA ARG A 254 -7.59 3.19 17.53
C ARG A 254 -6.11 2.86 17.24
N ILE A 255 -5.76 2.74 15.97
CA ILE A 255 -4.40 2.44 15.51
C ILE A 255 -4.19 3.02 14.11
N PHE A 256 -3.03 3.64 13.90
CA PHE A 256 -2.55 4.09 12.60
C PHE A 256 -1.61 3.06 11.96
N LEU A 257 -1.65 3.01 10.62
CA LEU A 257 -0.86 2.07 9.85
C LEU A 257 0.65 2.38 10.00
N GLY A 258 1.05 3.65 9.89
CA GLY A 258 2.45 4.04 9.92
C GLY A 258 3.17 3.73 8.60
N ASP A 259 4.42 4.17 8.48
CA ASP A 259 5.17 4.06 7.23
C ASP A 259 5.55 2.61 6.91
N ALA A 260 5.74 1.76 7.92
CA ALA A 260 5.98 0.33 7.72
C ALA A 260 4.92 -0.32 6.81
N GLY A 261 3.65 -0.10 7.11
CA GLY A 261 2.55 -0.62 6.29
C GLY A 261 2.41 0.15 4.99
N ALA A 262 2.42 1.48 5.05
CA ALA A 262 2.16 2.31 3.89
C ALA A 262 3.16 2.08 2.74
N LEU A 263 4.46 1.98 3.04
CA LEU A 263 5.47 1.76 2.01
C LEU A 263 5.40 0.34 1.43
N SER A 264 5.25 -0.67 2.29
CA SER A 264 5.09 -2.07 1.87
C SER A 264 3.89 -2.25 0.95
N PHE A 265 2.74 -1.74 1.39
CA PHE A 265 1.47 -1.93 0.71
C PHE A 265 1.47 -1.22 -0.64
N GLY A 266 1.96 0.02 -0.71
CA GLY A 266 2.07 0.74 -1.97
C GLY A 266 3.06 0.08 -2.95
N ALA A 267 4.20 -0.44 -2.48
CA ALA A 267 5.12 -1.17 -3.35
C ALA A 267 4.49 -2.47 -3.88
N MET A 268 3.77 -3.20 -3.02
CA MET A 268 3.17 -4.47 -3.38
C MET A 268 1.97 -4.31 -4.33
N ILE A 269 1.18 -3.24 -4.21
CA ILE A 269 0.19 -2.84 -5.22
C ILE A 269 0.84 -2.81 -6.61
N ALA A 270 1.95 -2.09 -6.76
CA ALA A 270 2.65 -2.02 -8.03
C ALA A 270 3.13 -3.39 -8.51
N VAL A 271 3.76 -4.17 -7.63
CA VAL A 271 4.32 -5.47 -7.99
C VAL A 271 3.24 -6.49 -8.38
N ILE A 272 2.07 -6.50 -7.73
CA ILE A 272 0.95 -7.36 -8.15
C ILE A 272 0.52 -7.01 -9.59
N GLY A 273 0.36 -5.71 -9.90
CA GLY A 273 -0.01 -5.29 -11.26
C GLY A 273 1.05 -5.59 -12.32
N LEU A 274 2.33 -5.53 -11.94
CA LEU A 274 3.45 -5.87 -12.83
C LEU A 274 3.57 -7.40 -13.05
N LEU A 275 3.39 -8.21 -12.00
CA LEU A 275 3.44 -9.69 -12.10
C LEU A 275 2.29 -10.26 -12.92
N THR A 276 1.09 -9.70 -12.75
CA THR A 276 -0.11 -10.09 -13.52
C THR A 276 -0.10 -9.57 -14.95
N GLY A 277 0.79 -8.64 -15.29
CA GLY A 277 0.79 -7.92 -16.57
C GLY A 277 -0.38 -6.94 -16.75
N SER A 278 -1.27 -6.81 -15.75
CA SER A 278 -2.47 -5.98 -15.81
C SER A 278 -2.19 -4.52 -15.41
N ILE A 279 -1.20 -3.90 -16.06
CA ILE A 279 -0.70 -2.57 -15.70
C ILE A 279 -1.79 -1.50 -15.85
N ALA A 280 -2.54 -1.51 -16.96
CA ALA A 280 -3.62 -0.56 -17.17
C ALA A 280 -4.73 -0.71 -16.10
N SER A 281 -5.14 -1.94 -15.81
CA SER A 281 -6.11 -2.24 -14.74
C SER A 281 -5.59 -1.81 -13.38
N MET A 282 -4.31 -2.01 -13.06
CA MET A 282 -3.70 -1.55 -11.81
C MET A 282 -3.87 -0.04 -11.61
N PHE A 283 -3.61 0.77 -12.64
CA PHE A 283 -3.80 2.22 -12.55
C PHE A 283 -5.27 2.62 -12.41
N VAL A 284 -6.19 1.89 -13.06
CA VAL A 284 -7.63 2.14 -12.95
C VAL A 284 -8.16 1.75 -11.57
N ILE A 285 -7.93 0.52 -11.13
CA ILE A 285 -8.35 0.00 -9.82
C ILE A 285 -7.73 0.84 -8.70
N GLY A 286 -6.45 1.21 -8.84
CA GLY A 286 -5.75 2.11 -7.93
C GLY A 286 -6.03 3.60 -8.16
N GLY A 287 -7.06 3.96 -8.93
CA GLY A 287 -7.27 5.32 -9.43
C GLY A 287 -7.38 6.40 -8.34
N ILE A 288 -7.93 6.08 -7.17
CA ILE A 288 -7.93 7.03 -6.04
C ILE A 288 -6.51 7.29 -5.54
N PHE A 289 -5.66 6.26 -5.38
CA PHE A 289 -4.24 6.44 -5.03
C PHE A 289 -3.53 7.31 -6.07
N VAL A 290 -3.83 7.09 -7.36
CA VAL A 290 -3.27 7.87 -8.47
C VAL A 290 -3.68 9.35 -8.36
N ILE A 291 -4.96 9.64 -8.10
CA ILE A 291 -5.47 11.00 -7.96
C ILE A 291 -4.85 11.71 -6.75
N GLU A 292 -4.75 11.03 -5.61
CA GLU A 292 -4.11 11.55 -4.39
C GLU A 292 -2.65 11.91 -4.65
N ALA A 293 -1.89 11.03 -5.31
CA ALA A 293 -0.51 11.29 -5.71
C ALA A 293 -0.38 12.44 -6.71
N ALA A 294 -1.20 12.43 -7.76
CA ALA A 294 -1.20 13.46 -8.80
C ALA A 294 -1.50 14.83 -8.20
N SER A 295 -2.50 14.94 -7.32
CA SER A 295 -2.84 16.19 -6.63
C SER A 295 -1.67 16.76 -5.84
N SER A 296 -0.89 15.89 -5.18
CA SER A 296 0.30 16.27 -4.41
C SER A 296 1.45 16.72 -5.30
N VAL A 297 1.73 16.00 -6.39
CA VAL A 297 2.76 16.37 -7.36
C VAL A 297 2.43 17.70 -8.04
N ILE A 298 1.18 17.87 -8.46
CA ILE A 298 0.68 19.11 -9.06
C ILE A 298 0.83 20.27 -8.08
N GLN A 299 0.44 20.10 -6.81
CA GLN A 299 0.61 21.12 -5.78
C GLN A 299 2.08 21.53 -5.59
N ILE A 300 2.99 20.55 -5.49
CA ILE A 300 4.43 20.81 -5.33
C ILE A 300 4.99 21.57 -6.53
N PHE A 301 4.68 21.11 -7.74
CA PHE A 301 5.12 21.77 -8.98
C PHE A 301 4.58 23.19 -9.07
N TRP A 302 3.28 23.38 -8.82
CA TRP A 302 2.62 24.67 -8.89
C TRP A 302 3.21 25.66 -7.89
N TYR A 303 3.44 25.22 -6.65
CA TYR A 303 4.11 26.07 -5.66
C TYR A 303 5.54 26.41 -6.05
N LYS A 304 6.28 25.48 -6.68
CA LYS A 304 7.65 25.74 -7.15
C LYS A 304 7.69 26.83 -8.22
N VAL A 305 6.75 26.82 -9.17
CA VAL A 305 6.67 27.74 -10.32
C VAL A 305 5.99 29.06 -9.95
N PHE A 306 4.79 29.02 -9.37
CA PHE A 306 3.93 30.19 -9.16
C PHE A 306 3.99 30.76 -7.74
N LYS A 307 4.68 30.09 -6.80
CA LYS A 307 4.84 30.50 -5.38
C LYS A 307 3.52 30.70 -4.62
N LYS A 308 2.42 30.16 -5.14
CA LYS A 308 1.10 30.13 -4.51
C LYS A 308 0.55 28.70 -4.59
N PRO A 309 -0.25 28.25 -3.61
CA PRO A 309 -0.91 26.94 -3.69
C PRO A 309 -2.02 26.93 -4.77
N ILE A 310 -2.27 25.79 -5.42
CA ILE A 310 -3.42 25.61 -6.32
C ILE A 310 -4.62 25.02 -5.56
N PHE A 311 -4.36 24.04 -4.70
CA PHE A 311 -5.32 23.49 -3.75
C PHE A 311 -5.12 24.10 -2.36
N PRO A 312 -6.17 24.25 -1.54
CA PRO A 312 -6.03 24.68 -0.15
C PRO A 312 -5.02 23.85 0.65
N LEU A 313 -5.05 22.51 0.47
CA LEU A 313 -4.11 21.57 1.05
C LEU A 313 -4.07 20.30 0.20
N ALA A 314 -2.87 19.81 -0.14
CA ALA A 314 -2.71 18.52 -0.82
C ALA A 314 -2.18 17.48 0.17
N PRO A 315 -2.55 16.18 0.04
CA PRO A 315 -3.32 15.56 -1.04
C PRO A 315 -4.82 15.92 -1.07
N ILE A 316 -5.57 15.52 -2.10
CA ILE A 316 -6.93 16.03 -2.37
C ILE A 316 -7.93 15.75 -1.25
N HIS A 317 -7.79 14.66 -0.51
CA HIS A 317 -8.65 14.41 0.66
C HIS A 317 -8.52 15.51 1.74
N HIS A 318 -7.33 16.11 1.90
CA HIS A 318 -7.16 17.26 2.79
C HIS A 318 -7.75 18.54 2.22
N THR A 319 -7.85 18.68 0.90
CA THR A 319 -8.65 19.76 0.29
C THR A 319 -10.11 19.64 0.72
N PHE A 320 -10.69 18.44 0.66
CA PHE A 320 -12.08 18.22 1.09
C PHE A 320 -12.28 18.52 2.57
N LEU A 321 -11.34 18.15 3.44
CA LEU A 321 -11.38 18.57 4.85
C LEU A 321 -11.31 20.10 5.00
N ALA A 322 -10.39 20.74 4.29
CA ALA A 322 -10.17 22.19 4.38
C ALA A 322 -11.40 23.01 3.96
N ILE A 323 -12.20 22.51 3.02
CA ILE A 323 -13.47 23.14 2.61
C ILE A 323 -14.66 22.77 3.52
N GLY A 324 -14.43 21.99 4.59
CA GLY A 324 -15.42 21.70 5.62
C GLY A 324 -16.17 20.38 5.47
N TRP A 325 -15.71 19.43 4.65
CA TRP A 325 -16.30 18.09 4.64
C TRP A 325 -15.83 17.30 5.86
N GLU A 326 -16.74 16.49 6.41
CA GLU A 326 -16.41 15.58 7.50
C GLU A 326 -15.56 14.40 7.00
N GLU A 327 -14.61 13.95 7.83
CA GLU A 327 -13.69 12.87 7.48
C GLU A 327 -14.41 11.56 7.08
N PRO A 328 -15.36 11.01 7.85
CA PRO A 328 -16.07 9.79 7.45
C PRO A 328 -16.77 9.93 6.11
N LYS A 329 -17.31 11.12 5.80
CA LYS A 329 -17.99 11.39 4.53
C LYS A 329 -17.03 11.35 3.35
N ILE A 330 -15.80 11.86 3.51
CA ILE A 330 -14.75 11.79 2.48
C ILE A 330 -14.36 10.32 2.25
N VAL A 331 -14.10 9.58 3.33
CA VAL A 331 -13.68 8.17 3.28
C VAL A 331 -14.74 7.30 2.60
N MET A 332 -16.00 7.38 3.02
CA MET A 332 -17.08 6.58 2.43
C MET A 332 -17.31 6.90 0.95
N ARG A 333 -17.17 8.17 0.54
CA ARG A 333 -17.27 8.57 -0.87
C ARG A 333 -16.09 8.03 -1.69
N ALA A 334 -14.89 8.07 -1.14
CA ALA A 334 -13.71 7.48 -1.78
C ALA A 334 -13.87 5.96 -1.93
N TRP A 335 -14.46 5.28 -0.95
CA TRP A 335 -14.74 3.83 -1.03
C TRP A 335 -15.73 3.50 -2.13
N VAL A 336 -16.83 4.23 -2.25
CA VAL A 336 -17.80 4.04 -3.34
C VAL A 336 -17.12 4.22 -4.70
N ALA A 337 -16.31 5.28 -4.85
CA ALA A 337 -15.54 5.50 -6.08
C ALA A 337 -14.51 4.37 -6.32
N GLY A 338 -13.83 3.91 -5.27
CA GLY A 338 -12.87 2.81 -5.32
C GLY A 338 -13.51 1.49 -5.77
N ILE A 339 -14.71 1.16 -5.30
CA ILE A 339 -15.47 -0.01 -5.76
C ILE A 339 -15.78 0.11 -7.26
N MET A 340 -16.27 1.27 -7.71
CA MET A 340 -16.58 1.48 -9.13
C MET A 340 -15.34 1.38 -10.01
N LEU A 341 -14.21 1.92 -9.56
CA LEU A 341 -12.92 1.81 -10.23
C LEU A 341 -12.40 0.36 -10.24
N ALA A 342 -12.61 -0.39 -9.15
CA ALA A 342 -12.25 -1.80 -9.07
C ALA A 342 -13.04 -2.64 -10.09
N ILE A 343 -14.36 -2.42 -10.18
CA ILE A 343 -15.23 -3.08 -11.18
C ILE A 343 -14.78 -2.70 -12.60
N PHE A 344 -14.55 -1.41 -12.86
CA PHE A 344 -14.14 -0.93 -14.18
C PHE A 344 -12.77 -1.48 -14.59
N GLY A 345 -11.80 -1.49 -13.68
CA GLY A 345 -10.48 -2.03 -13.97
C GLY A 345 -10.44 -3.56 -14.09
N LEU A 346 -11.33 -4.27 -13.38
CA LEU A 346 -11.53 -5.70 -13.59
C LEU A 346 -12.12 -5.98 -14.97
N TRP A 347 -13.15 -5.24 -15.39
CA TRP A 347 -13.67 -5.31 -16.75
C TRP A 347 -12.57 -5.07 -17.79
N LEU A 348 -11.73 -4.05 -17.58
CA LEU A 348 -10.60 -3.73 -18.45
C LEU A 348 -9.52 -4.84 -18.48
N ALA A 349 -9.40 -5.65 -17.42
CA ALA A 349 -8.49 -6.79 -17.38
C ALA A 349 -9.01 -8.01 -18.17
N THR A 350 -10.31 -8.04 -18.50
CA THR A 350 -10.98 -9.20 -19.14
C THR A 350 -11.23 -9.04 -20.64
N ILE A 351 -10.85 -7.90 -21.22
CA ILE A 351 -11.10 -7.55 -22.63
C ILE A 351 -9.85 -7.54 -23.50
#